data_AF-A0A381ICU2-F1
#
_entry.id   AF-A0A381ICU2-F1
#
_cell.length_a   1.000
_cell.length_b   1.000
_cell.length_c   1.000
_cell.angle_alpha   90.00
_cell.angle_beta   90.00
_cell.angle_gamma   90.00
#
_symmetry.space_group_name_H-M   'P 1'
#
loop_
_entity.id
_entity.type
_entity.pdbx_description
1 polymer ?
#
loop_
_entity_poly.entity_id
_entity_poly.type
_entity_poly.pdbx_seq_one_letter_code
_entity_poly.pdbx_strand_id
1 'polypeptide(L)'
;MISVRTDLALEASEMCEKSQEGSSIPGVKIETKELENCIVTKVEVIDRQGAEIMNKDIGKYITLESNLMKFDDDESREEMISYLKEELVDIFGQDKNKKTLVIGLGNRNITSDALGPKSVSKTLVTRHLFKNYNKDYDDDFTEVSSFKPRSYGCYWNRN
;
A
#
# COMPACT_ATOMS: atom_id res chain seq x y z
N MET A 1 -4.22 -23.76 -19.21
CA MET A 1 -3.54 -22.53 -18.73
C MET A 1 -4.04 -22.24 -17.33
N ILE A 2 -3.20 -22.49 -16.33
CA ILE A 2 -3.52 -22.16 -14.94
C ILE A 2 -3.09 -20.70 -14.76
N SER A 3 -4.03 -19.76 -14.91
CA SER A 3 -3.83 -18.40 -14.44
C SER A 3 -3.98 -18.45 -12.92
N VAL A 4 -2.87 -18.57 -12.21
CA VAL A 4 -2.86 -18.40 -10.75
C VAL A 4 -3.13 -16.92 -10.51
N ARG A 5 -4.29 -16.62 -9.94
CA ARG A 5 -4.67 -15.25 -9.57
C ARG A 5 -3.92 -14.90 -8.29
N THR A 6 -2.82 -14.16 -8.43
CA THR A 6 -2.09 -13.60 -7.28
C THR A 6 -2.36 -12.10 -7.13
N ASP A 7 -2.63 -11.70 -5.89
CA ASP A 7 -2.82 -10.31 -5.54
C ASP A 7 -1.48 -9.59 -5.30
N LEU A 8 -0.38 -10.33 -5.07
CA LEU A 8 0.95 -9.77 -4.83
C LEU A 8 1.68 -9.47 -6.15
N ALA A 9 2.21 -8.25 -6.28
CA ALA A 9 3.02 -7.86 -7.43
C ALA A 9 4.34 -8.63 -7.51
N LEU A 10 4.92 -8.96 -6.34
CA LEU A 10 6.14 -9.77 -6.27
C LEU A 10 5.96 -11.15 -6.90
N GLU A 11 4.91 -11.88 -6.51
CA GLU A 11 4.61 -13.21 -7.06
C GLU A 11 4.34 -13.14 -8.58
N ALA A 12 3.65 -12.09 -9.03
CA ALA A 12 3.43 -11.88 -10.47
C ALA A 12 4.76 -11.69 -11.23
N SER A 13 5.72 -10.95 -10.65
CA SER A 13 7.06 -10.77 -11.24
C SER A 13 7.80 -12.10 -11.32
N GLU A 14 7.84 -12.87 -10.23
CA GLU A 14 8.53 -14.16 -10.19
C GLU A 14 7.96 -15.17 -11.19
N MET A 15 6.64 -15.15 -11.42
CA MET A 15 6.00 -16.00 -12.43
C MET A 15 6.41 -15.62 -13.85
N CYS A 16 6.53 -14.31 -14.12
CA CYS A 16 6.95 -13.80 -15.43
C CYS A 16 8.42 -14.11 -15.70
N GLU A 17 9.30 -13.94 -14.71
CA GLU A 17 10.73 -14.28 -14.80
C GLU A 17 10.98 -15.78 -14.99
N LYS A 18 10.19 -16.66 -14.36
CA LYS A 18 10.28 -18.11 -14.60
C LYS A 18 9.83 -18.50 -16.01
N SER A 19 9.01 -17.68 -16.65
CA SER A 19 8.46 -17.92 -18.00
C SER A 19 9.34 -17.33 -19.11
N GLN A 20 10.13 -16.30 -18.80
CA GLN A 20 11.08 -15.66 -19.71
C GLN A 20 12.50 -15.94 -19.23
N GLU A 21 13.23 -16.83 -19.92
CA GLU A 21 14.60 -17.25 -19.61
C GLU A 21 15.51 -16.09 -19.11
N GLY A 22 15.58 -15.89 -17.80
CA GLY A 22 16.57 -15.08 -17.08
C GLY A 22 16.69 -13.60 -17.45
N SER A 23 15.73 -13.01 -18.17
CA SER A 23 15.79 -11.62 -18.63
C SER A 23 14.78 -10.74 -17.87
N SER A 24 15.25 -9.56 -17.45
CA SER A 24 14.44 -8.54 -16.78
C SER A 24 13.15 -8.26 -17.56
N ILE A 25 12.02 -8.16 -16.85
CA ILE A 25 10.71 -7.89 -17.45
C ILE A 25 10.70 -6.49 -18.09
N PRO A 26 10.44 -6.34 -19.40
CA PRO A 26 10.33 -5.03 -20.04
C PRO A 26 9.25 -4.17 -19.38
N GLY A 27 9.55 -2.89 -19.11
CA GLY A 27 8.59 -1.95 -18.52
C GLY A 27 8.39 -2.10 -17.01
N VAL A 28 9.18 -2.95 -16.35
CA VAL A 28 9.13 -3.16 -14.89
C VAL A 28 10.52 -3.00 -14.29
N LYS A 29 10.62 -2.26 -13.19
CA LYS A 29 11.84 -2.12 -12.38
C LYS A 29 11.64 -2.82 -11.05
N ILE A 30 12.58 -3.67 -10.67
CA ILE A 30 12.55 -4.39 -9.39
C ILE A 30 13.79 -3.98 -8.59
N GLU A 31 13.58 -3.62 -7.32
CA GLU A 31 14.62 -3.28 -6.37
C GLU A 31 14.37 -4.01 -5.05
N THR A 32 15.36 -4.75 -4.57
CA THR A 32 15.29 -5.49 -3.30
C THR A 32 16.30 -4.92 -2.32
N LYS A 33 15.85 -4.60 -1.12
CA LYS A 33 16.66 -4.12 0.00
C LYS A 33 16.56 -5.12 1.14
N GLU A 34 17.68 -5.74 1.49
CA GLU A 34 17.78 -6.59 2.68
C GLU A 34 18.12 -5.71 3.89
N LEU A 35 17.25 -5.77 4.91
CA LEU A 35 17.44 -5.18 6.23
C LEU A 35 17.63 -6.31 7.24
N GLU A 36 18.03 -5.98 8.47
CA GLU A 36 18.38 -6.96 9.49
C GLU A 36 17.29 -8.00 9.75
N ASN A 37 16.02 -7.56 9.84
CA ASN A 37 14.87 -8.44 10.08
C ASN A 37 13.77 -8.32 9.02
N CYS A 38 14.00 -7.62 7.90
CA CYS A 38 12.98 -7.38 6.88
C CYS A 38 13.60 -7.36 5.48
N ILE A 39 12.91 -7.95 4.51
CA ILE A 39 13.22 -7.80 3.08
C ILE A 39 12.18 -6.85 2.50
N VAL A 40 12.64 -5.79 1.87
CA VAL A 40 11.79 -4.82 1.18
C VAL A 40 11.97 -5.01 -0.31
N THR A 41 10.91 -5.38 -1.02
CA THR A 41 10.92 -5.51 -2.47
C THR A 41 10.01 -4.47 -3.10
N LYS A 42 10.58 -3.59 -3.93
CA LYS A 42 9.88 -2.57 -4.69
C LYS A 42 9.78 -3.02 -6.13
N VAL A 43 8.56 -3.23 -6.60
CA VAL A 43 8.24 -3.50 -8.01
C VAL A 43 7.56 -2.24 -8.56
N GLU A 44 8.21 -1.56 -9.50
CA GLU A 44 7.69 -0.39 -10.17
C GLU A 44 7.31 -0.76 -11.61
N VAL A 45 6.02 -0.73 -11.91
CA VAL A 45 5.49 -0.88 -13.27
C VAL A 45 5.48 0.50 -13.92
N ILE A 46 6.33 0.69 -14.92
CA ILE A 46 6.63 2.01 -15.50
C ILE A 46 5.72 2.31 -16.70
N ASP A 47 5.42 1.30 -17.52
CA ASP A 47 4.68 1.48 -18.77
C ASP A 47 3.54 0.46 -18.96
N ARG A 48 2.79 0.64 -20.05
CA ARG A 48 1.66 -0.24 -20.40
C ARG A 48 2.10 -1.65 -20.76
N GLN A 49 3.29 -1.82 -21.32
CA GLN A 49 3.81 -3.14 -21.66
C GLN A 49 4.08 -3.94 -20.38
N GLY A 50 4.72 -3.33 -19.39
CA GLY A 50 4.89 -3.91 -18.06
C GLY A 50 3.55 -4.21 -17.41
N ALA A 51 2.56 -3.32 -17.53
CA ALA A 51 1.24 -3.53 -16.97
C ALA A 51 0.50 -4.74 -17.57
N GLU A 52 0.60 -4.93 -18.90
CA GLU A 52 0.02 -6.08 -19.61
C GLU A 52 0.73 -7.38 -19.25
N ILE A 53 2.07 -7.38 -19.18
CA ILE A 53 2.85 -8.56 -18.83
C ILE A 53 2.58 -8.99 -17.38
N MET A 54 2.62 -8.03 -16.46
CA MET A 54 2.42 -8.25 -15.02
C MET A 54 0.95 -8.49 -14.65
N ASN A 55 0.02 -8.10 -15.53
CA ASN A 55 -1.40 -8.01 -15.24
C ASN A 55 -1.67 -7.19 -13.95
N LYS A 56 -0.94 -6.08 -13.81
CA LYS A 56 -1.00 -5.12 -12.71
C LYS A 56 -0.97 -3.71 -13.29
N ASP A 57 -1.69 -2.77 -12.70
CA ASP A 57 -1.70 -1.39 -13.18
C ASP A 57 -0.33 -0.71 -12.99
N ILE A 58 -0.09 0.35 -13.77
CA ILE A 58 1.10 1.19 -13.63
C ILE A 58 1.16 1.78 -12.23
N GLY A 59 2.30 1.61 -11.55
CA GLY A 59 2.46 2.06 -10.18
C GLY A 59 3.61 1.39 -9.45
N LYS A 60 3.80 1.80 -8.19
CA LYS A 60 4.80 1.25 -7.28
C LYS A 60 4.12 0.28 -6.31
N TYR A 61 4.65 -0.93 -6.24
CA TYR A 61 4.22 -2.00 -5.36
C TYR A 61 5.37 -2.30 -4.41
N ILE A 62 5.14 -2.14 -3.11
CA ILE A 62 6.15 -2.36 -2.09
C ILE A 62 5.70 -3.53 -1.23
N THR A 63 6.55 -4.54 -1.13
CA THR A 63 6.32 -5.73 -0.31
C THR A 63 7.32 -5.70 0.84
N LEU A 64 6.83 -5.84 2.06
CA LEU A 64 7.63 -5.96 3.28
C LEU A 64 7.48 -7.38 3.81
N GLU A 65 8.56 -8.15 3.77
CA GLU A 65 8.60 -9.52 4.28
C GLU A 65 9.48 -9.58 5.51
N SER A 66 8.92 -9.97 6.66
CA SER A 66 9.66 -10.05 7.90
C SER A 66 9.18 -11.23 8.75
N ASN A 67 10.13 -11.89 9.41
CA ASN A 67 9.82 -12.91 10.41
C ASN A 67 9.21 -12.32 11.69
N LEU A 68 9.37 -11.01 11.92
CA LEU A 68 8.86 -10.31 13.09
C LEU A 68 7.33 -10.33 13.15
N MET A 69 6.65 -10.42 12.00
CA MET A 69 5.18 -10.49 11.94
C MET A 69 4.58 -11.74 12.62
N LYS A 70 5.40 -12.72 13.00
CA LYS A 70 4.97 -13.92 13.72
C LYS A 70 4.90 -13.71 15.24
N PHE A 71 5.55 -12.68 15.76
CA PHE A 71 5.60 -12.40 17.19
C PHE A 71 4.58 -11.31 17.56
N ASP A 72 3.98 -11.44 18.75
CA ASP A 72 3.01 -10.49 19.30
C ASP A 72 3.63 -9.77 20.50
N ASP A 73 4.81 -9.19 20.29
CA ASP A 73 5.53 -8.38 21.27
C ASP A 73 5.72 -6.94 20.75
N ASP A 74 5.97 -6.02 21.68
CA ASP A 74 6.08 -4.59 21.37
C ASP A 74 7.30 -4.25 20.51
N GLU A 75 8.43 -4.93 20.72
CA GLU A 75 9.69 -4.67 20.03
C GLU A 75 9.58 -5.02 18.54
N SER A 76 9.11 -6.25 18.23
CA SER A 76 8.84 -6.71 16.87
C SER A 76 7.87 -5.77 16.13
N ARG A 77 6.84 -5.28 16.84
CA ARG A 77 5.84 -4.37 16.27
C ARG A 77 6.42 -2.99 15.97
N GLU A 78 7.21 -2.42 16.89
CA GLU A 78 7.84 -1.12 16.69
C GLU A 78 8.82 -1.14 15.50
N GLU A 79 9.60 -2.21 15.36
CA GLU A 79 10.53 -2.37 14.25
C GLU A 79 9.77 -2.44 12.91
N MET A 80 8.70 -3.23 12.84
CA MET A 80 7.85 -3.30 11.64
C MET A 80 7.17 -1.97 11.30
N ILE A 81 6.73 -1.21 12.31
CA ILE A 81 6.19 0.14 12.12
C ILE A 81 7.27 1.06 11.54
N SER A 82 8.52 0.94 12.00
CA SER A 82 9.64 1.73 11.48
C SER A 82 9.87 1.46 10.00
N TYR A 83 9.94 0.19 9.58
CA TYR A 83 10.09 -0.16 8.16
C TYR A 83 8.94 0.37 7.30
N LEU A 84 7.69 0.20 7.76
CA LEU A 84 6.52 0.73 7.04
C LEU A 84 6.55 2.26 6.95
N LYS A 85 6.97 2.94 8.01
CA LYS A 85 7.08 4.40 8.04
C LYS A 85 8.08 4.90 7.01
N GLU A 86 9.26 4.29 6.93
CA GLU A 86 10.29 4.68 5.94
C GLU A 86 9.74 4.61 4.51
N GLU A 87 9.05 3.52 4.17
CA GLU A 87 8.47 3.33 2.84
C GLU A 87 7.31 4.30 2.55
N LEU A 88 6.46 4.59 3.55
CA LEU A 88 5.41 5.59 3.40
C LEU A 88 5.99 7.00 3.20
N VAL A 89 7.06 7.35 3.93
CA VAL A 89 7.74 8.65 3.75
C VAL A 89 8.36 8.77 2.35
N ASP A 90 8.92 7.69 1.81
CA ASP A 90 9.44 7.65 0.43
C ASP A 90 8.32 7.88 -0.60
N ILE A 91 7.15 7.25 -0.41
CA ILE A 91 5.97 7.44 -1.27
C ILE A 91 5.43 8.87 -1.19
N PHE A 92 5.24 9.40 0.02
CA PHE A 92 4.67 10.73 0.22
C PHE A 92 5.66 11.85 -0.06
N GLY A 93 6.97 11.60 0.00
CA GLY A 93 8.01 12.61 -0.09
C GLY A 93 8.00 13.59 1.10
N GLN A 94 8.77 14.67 0.99
CA GLN A 94 8.97 15.64 2.08
C GLN A 94 8.10 16.90 1.98
N ASP A 95 7.20 16.96 1.00
CA ASP A 95 6.36 18.13 0.80
C ASP A 95 5.22 18.19 1.83
N LYS A 96 5.34 19.13 2.77
CA LYS A 96 4.38 19.35 3.85
C LYS A 96 3.06 19.98 3.38
N ASN A 97 2.98 20.50 2.15
CA ASN A 97 1.74 21.09 1.62
C ASN A 97 0.81 20.06 0.96
N LYS A 98 1.20 18.78 0.94
CA LYS A 98 0.39 17.73 0.33
C LYS A 98 -0.90 17.49 1.10
N LYS A 99 -1.97 17.26 0.33
CA LYS A 99 -3.28 16.89 0.83
C LYS A 99 -3.44 15.39 0.67
N THR A 100 -3.68 14.70 1.77
CA THR A 100 -3.74 13.24 1.79
C THR A 100 -5.15 12.76 2.06
N LEU A 101 -5.63 11.81 1.27
CA LEU A 101 -6.87 11.09 1.51
C LEU A 101 -6.56 9.63 1.81
N VAL A 102 -6.84 9.20 3.03
CA VAL A 102 -6.68 7.82 3.45
C VAL A 102 -8.01 7.08 3.28
N ILE A 103 -8.03 6.07 2.40
CA ILE A 103 -9.23 5.27 2.12
C ILE A 103 -9.08 3.89 2.76
N GLY A 104 -9.99 3.57 3.68
CA GLY A 104 -9.99 2.31 4.42
C GLY A 104 -10.85 1.28 3.71
N LEU A 105 -10.28 0.58 2.72
CA LEU A 105 -10.96 -0.47 1.98
C LEU A 105 -11.13 -1.74 2.83
N GLY A 106 -12.33 -2.32 2.76
CA GLY A 106 -12.66 -3.60 3.39
C GLY A 106 -13.99 -3.60 4.15
N ASN A 107 -14.41 -4.77 4.58
CA ASN A 107 -15.64 -5.02 5.31
C ASN A 107 -15.38 -5.19 6.80
N ARG A 108 -15.83 -4.21 7.59
CA ARG A 108 -15.70 -4.22 9.07
C ARG A 108 -16.32 -5.45 9.75
N ASN A 109 -17.29 -6.11 9.11
CA ASN A 109 -18.01 -7.25 9.68
C ASN A 109 -17.25 -8.58 9.46
N ILE A 110 -16.21 -8.58 8.61
CA ILE A 110 -15.42 -9.77 8.29
C ILE A 110 -14.02 -9.56 8.87
N THR A 111 -13.61 -10.41 9.82
CA THR A 111 -12.33 -10.21 10.56
C THR A 111 -11.12 -10.09 9.64
N SER A 112 -11.04 -10.91 8.59
CA SER A 112 -9.93 -10.89 7.63
C SER A 112 -9.91 -9.65 6.73
N ASP A 113 -11.04 -8.97 6.54
CA ASP A 113 -11.20 -7.80 5.66
C ASP A 113 -11.43 -6.50 6.46
N ALA A 114 -11.34 -6.57 7.79
CA ALA A 114 -11.54 -5.42 8.67
C ALA A 114 -10.28 -4.56 8.83
N LEU A 115 -9.15 -4.92 8.23
CA LEU A 115 -7.87 -4.23 8.43
C LEU A 115 -7.94 -2.77 7.99
N GLY A 116 -8.29 -2.47 6.73
CA GLY A 116 -8.43 -1.10 6.24
C GLY A 116 -9.43 -0.26 7.07
N PRO A 117 -10.66 -0.76 7.32
CA PRO A 117 -11.64 -0.19 8.23
C PRO A 117 -11.12 0.16 9.63
N LYS A 118 -10.20 -0.65 10.19
CA LYS A 118 -9.61 -0.46 11.51
C LYS A 118 -8.43 0.52 11.45
N SER A 119 -7.59 0.43 10.42
CA SER A 119 -6.46 1.35 10.22
C SER A 119 -6.93 2.79 10.08
N VAL A 120 -7.94 3.05 9.23
CA VAL A 120 -8.50 4.40 9.05
C VAL A 120 -9.13 4.96 10.32
N SER A 121 -9.71 4.10 11.17
CA SER A 121 -10.31 4.55 12.43
C SER A 121 -9.28 5.09 13.44
N LYS A 122 -8.00 4.78 13.24
CA LYS A 122 -6.87 5.24 14.06
C LYS A 122 -6.02 6.31 13.37
N THR A 123 -6.41 6.76 12.17
CA THR A 123 -5.71 7.83 11.45
C THR A 123 -6.04 9.19 12.06
N LEU A 124 -5.02 10.01 12.33
CA LEU A 124 -5.20 11.40 12.76
C LEU A 124 -5.71 12.25 11.58
N VAL A 125 -6.97 12.66 11.65
CA VAL A 125 -7.61 13.51 10.62
C VAL A 125 -7.44 14.97 11.00
N THR A 126 -6.83 15.76 10.14
CA THR A 126 -6.47 17.17 10.41
C THR A 126 -7.12 18.16 9.43
N ARG A 127 -7.68 17.70 8.30
CA ARG A 127 -8.29 18.57 7.28
C ARG A 127 -9.30 19.57 7.83
N HIS A 128 -10.11 19.16 8.80
CA HIS A 128 -11.11 20.04 9.41
C HIS A 128 -10.46 21.22 10.16
N LEU A 129 -9.27 21.05 10.73
CA LEU A 129 -8.52 22.14 11.37
C LEU A 129 -8.04 23.16 10.33
N PHE A 130 -7.45 22.69 9.22
CA PHE A 130 -7.02 23.55 8.13
C PHE A 130 -8.18 24.38 7.57
N LYS A 131 -9.34 23.75 7.38
CA LYS A 131 -10.54 24.44 6.88
C LYS A 131 -11.14 25.42 7.88
N ASN A 132 -11.26 25.04 9.15
CA ASN A 132 -11.89 25.89 10.16
C ASN A 132 -11.06 27.13 10.49
N TYR A 133 -9.73 27.00 10.46
CA TYR A 133 -8.81 28.11 10.74
C TYR A 133 -8.28 28.79 9.49
N ASN A 134 -8.79 28.42 8.30
CA ASN A 134 -8.34 28.93 7.01
C ASN A 134 -6.81 28.92 6.85
N LYS A 135 -6.18 27.83 7.29
CA LYS A 135 -4.74 27.59 7.18
C LYS A 135 -4.44 26.85 5.88
N ASP A 136 -3.39 27.27 5.20
CA ASP A 136 -2.82 26.55 4.05
C ASP A 136 -1.55 25.77 4.41
N TYR A 137 -0.96 26.04 5.57
CA TYR A 137 0.27 25.42 6.06
C TYR A 137 0.27 25.34 7.59
N ASP A 138 0.95 24.32 8.13
CA ASP A 138 1.22 24.13 9.55
C ASP A 138 2.58 23.41 9.70
N ASP A 139 3.35 23.73 10.73
CA ASP A 139 4.70 23.17 10.92
C ASP A 139 4.66 21.70 11.36
N ASP A 140 3.64 21.35 12.15
CA ASP A 140 3.49 20.06 12.82
C ASP A 140 2.57 19.10 12.06
N PHE A 141 1.64 19.63 11.26
CA PHE A 141 0.60 18.84 10.60
C PHE A 141 0.56 19.04 9.08
N THR A 142 0.17 17.99 8.38
CA THR A 142 -0.24 18.03 6.97
C THR A 142 -1.76 17.93 6.85
N GLU A 143 -2.35 18.32 5.72
CA GLU A 143 -3.80 18.27 5.52
C GLU A 143 -4.27 16.83 5.21
N VAL A 144 -4.68 16.09 6.24
CA VAL A 144 -5.12 14.70 6.11
C VAL A 144 -6.63 14.57 6.26
N SER A 145 -7.24 13.87 5.31
CA SER A 145 -8.63 13.44 5.33
C SER A 145 -8.69 11.91 5.32
N SER A 146 -9.74 11.35 5.88
CA SER A 146 -9.96 9.91 5.80
C SER A 146 -11.39 9.60 5.41
N PHE A 147 -11.54 8.50 4.67
CA PHE A 147 -12.84 8.01 4.25
C PHE A 147 -12.87 6.49 4.38
N LYS A 148 -14.00 5.99 4.87
CA LYS A 148 -14.25 4.56 4.99
C LYS A 148 -15.48 4.24 4.15
N PRO A 149 -15.29 3.81 2.88
CA PRO A 149 -16.43 3.38 2.08
C PRO A 149 -17.08 2.20 2.79
N ARG A 150 -18.40 2.27 2.95
CA ARG A 150 -19.16 1.10 3.37
C ARG A 150 -19.17 0.17 2.17
N SER A 151 -18.64 -1.06 2.31
CA SER A 151 -18.78 -2.07 1.26
C SER A 151 -20.27 -2.16 0.93
N TYR A 152 -20.63 -1.82 -0.31
CA TYR A 152 -22.01 -1.85 -0.76
C TYR A 152 -22.47 -3.31 -0.63
N GLY A 153 -23.33 -3.59 0.36
CA GLY A 153 -24.24 -4.71 0.22
C GLY A 153 -24.96 -4.49 -1.10
N CYS A 154 -24.86 -5.45 -2.02
CA CYS A 154 -25.42 -5.38 -3.35
C CYS A 154 -26.91 -4.99 -3.29
N TYR A 155 -27.22 -3.70 -3.46
CA TYR A 155 -28.52 -3.28 -3.95
C TYR A 155 -28.44 -3.29 -5.47
N TRP A 156 -28.39 -4.50 -6.04
CA TRP A 156 -28.88 -4.70 -7.38
C TRP A 156 -30.40 -4.61 -7.29
N ASN A 157 -30.93 -3.40 -7.43
CA ASN A 157 -32.32 -3.21 -7.81
C ASN A 157 -32.45 -3.83 -9.20
N ARG A 158 -33.00 -5.04 -9.28
CA ARG A 158 -33.57 -5.53 -10.52
C ARG A 158 -34.86 -4.76 -10.73
N ASN A 159 -34.80 -3.74 -11.58
CA ASN A 159 -35.95 -3.35 -12.41
C ASN A 159 -35.64 -3.81 -13.82
#